data_AF-A0A1V4ZMU6-F1
#
_entry.id   AF-A0A1V4ZMU6-F1
#
_cell.length_a   1.000
_cell.length_b   1.000
_cell.length_c   1.000
_cell.angle_alpha   90.00
_cell.angle_beta   90.00
_cell.angle_gamma   90.00
#
_symmetry.space_group_name_H-M   'P 1'
#
loop_
_entity.id
_entity.type
_entity.pdbx_description
1 polymer ?
#
loop_
_entity_poly.entity_id
_entity_poly.type
_entity_poly.pdbx_seq_one_letter_code
_entity_poly.pdbx_strand_id
1 'polypeptide(L)'
;MKAEHCEMRGDYGEIRLLPESIDDLWHLQHLIAPGDLVFATTLRSVESASDKIRPEKVEKRPVRLGIRVERAEFSVHGVRLRISGIIEHGVDAGSHHTLNVETGYEISVIRRWRQVDLDRIDRAVKASVYGVIHILTIEEGEAELFRLRQYGPENIVTVTMGSGKGAEINTRQAFFDQLVSHCASITGPLVIAGPGFVKDDFVKYLKGKNPAVGDRVLVVETRRIGRGAVQDVIGLGAIEKLIGDLQLGREVKLMDDVLMRISQDGAVAYGTRDVADAIGYGAAEQVIITDTLLHDATVTRLIEKAEGMRAKIIVLSSAFEPGERLDALGGIAALLRYKLGK
;
A
#
# COMPACT_ATOMS: atom_id res chain seq x y z
N MET A 1 3.58 -3.64 11.27
CA MET A 1 4.21 -4.97 11.11
C MET A 1 5.37 -5.11 12.08
N LYS A 2 5.56 -6.32 12.64
CA LYS A 2 6.83 -6.70 13.28
C LYS A 2 7.53 -7.74 12.42
N ALA A 3 8.87 -7.64 12.37
CA ALA A 3 9.71 -8.57 11.65
C ALA A 3 10.86 -9.04 12.58
N GLU A 4 11.08 -10.35 12.63
CA GLU A 4 12.17 -10.99 13.36
C GLU A 4 13.02 -11.81 12.38
N HIS A 5 14.30 -11.44 12.25
CA HIS A 5 15.26 -12.20 11.45
C HIS A 5 15.71 -13.42 12.24
N CYS A 6 15.38 -14.61 11.73
CA CYS A 6 15.70 -15.88 12.38
C CYS A 6 17.02 -16.43 11.82
N GLU A 7 17.02 -17.65 11.31
CA GLU A 7 18.21 -18.26 10.71
C GLU A 7 18.46 -17.70 9.31
N MET A 8 19.50 -16.89 9.17
CA MET A 8 19.96 -16.33 7.89
C MET A 8 21.33 -16.92 7.50
N ARG A 9 21.44 -17.43 6.28
CA ARG A 9 22.69 -17.87 5.65
C ARG A 9 22.90 -17.05 4.37
N GLY A 10 23.65 -15.96 4.49
CA GLY A 10 23.79 -15.00 3.40
C GLY A 10 22.46 -14.31 3.11
N ASP A 11 21.98 -14.41 1.87
CA ASP A 11 20.70 -13.85 1.43
C ASP A 11 19.53 -14.86 1.55
N TYR A 12 19.77 -16.11 1.96
CA TYR A 12 18.73 -17.11 2.15
C TYR A 12 18.44 -17.34 3.63
N GLY A 13 17.17 -17.34 4.02
CA GLY A 13 16.81 -17.64 5.40
C GLY A 13 15.35 -17.40 5.75
N GLU A 14 15.05 -17.56 7.03
CA GLU A 14 13.72 -17.39 7.61
C GLU A 14 13.55 -15.97 8.20
N ILE A 15 12.49 -15.29 7.80
CA ILE A 15 12.01 -14.09 8.48
C ILE A 15 10.60 -14.38 9.01
N ARG A 16 10.42 -14.19 10.33
CA ARG A 16 9.11 -14.24 10.98
C ARG A 16 8.46 -12.86 10.93
N LEU A 17 7.23 -12.82 10.43
CA LEU A 17 6.47 -11.61 10.18
C LEU A 17 5.14 -11.69 10.93
N LEU A 18 4.83 -10.62 11.66
CA LEU A 18 3.55 -10.45 12.35
C LEU A 18 2.84 -9.22 11.74
N PRO A 19 1.83 -9.44 10.88
CA PRO A 19 1.01 -8.35 10.36
C PRO A 19 0.12 -7.80 11.47
N GLU A 20 0.22 -6.51 11.74
CA GLU A 20 -0.58 -5.78 12.75
C GLU A 20 -1.65 -4.90 12.10
N SER A 21 -1.51 -4.64 10.79
CA SER A 21 -2.43 -3.81 10.02
C SER A 21 -2.83 -4.44 8.69
N ILE A 22 -3.88 -3.90 8.08
CA ILE A 22 -4.34 -4.27 6.73
C ILE A 22 -3.24 -4.00 5.69
N ASP A 23 -2.50 -2.91 5.87
CA ASP A 23 -1.40 -2.51 5.00
C ASP A 23 -0.27 -3.54 5.02
N ASP A 24 -0.04 -4.20 6.17
CA ASP A 24 0.95 -5.26 6.29
C ASP A 24 0.56 -6.48 5.46
N LEU A 25 -0.72 -6.84 5.39
CA LEU A 25 -1.21 -7.94 4.55
C LEU A 25 -0.98 -7.65 3.05
N TRP A 26 -1.13 -6.39 2.63
CA TRP A 26 -0.79 -5.96 1.27
C TRP A 26 0.71 -6.06 0.99
N HIS A 27 1.57 -5.70 1.95
CA HIS A 27 3.02 -5.90 1.80
C HIS A 27 3.38 -7.37 1.66
N LEU A 28 2.79 -8.23 2.50
CA LEU A 28 3.01 -9.67 2.46
C LEU A 28 2.62 -10.30 1.13
N GLN A 29 1.55 -9.84 0.48
CA GLN A 29 1.17 -10.30 -0.86
C GLN A 29 2.32 -10.14 -1.88
N HIS A 30 3.02 -9.00 -1.83
CA HIS A 30 4.12 -8.70 -2.76
C HIS A 30 5.46 -9.29 -2.33
N LEU A 31 5.61 -9.64 -1.05
CA LEU A 31 6.79 -10.31 -0.52
C LEU A 31 6.79 -11.81 -0.80
N ILE A 32 5.61 -12.44 -0.82
CA ILE A 32 5.48 -13.90 -0.97
C ILE A 32 5.30 -14.24 -2.45
N ALA A 33 6.28 -14.98 -3.00
CA ALA A 33 6.31 -15.37 -4.40
C ALA A 33 6.09 -16.88 -4.57
N PRO A 34 5.66 -17.33 -5.77
CA PRO A 34 5.62 -18.75 -6.10
C PRO A 34 6.99 -19.41 -5.88
N GLY A 35 6.98 -20.57 -5.22
CA GLY A 35 8.19 -21.31 -4.87
C GLY A 35 8.76 -21.00 -3.48
N ASP A 36 8.29 -19.96 -2.79
CA ASP A 36 8.66 -19.72 -1.40
C ASP A 36 8.09 -20.79 -0.47
N LEU A 37 8.74 -21.01 0.68
CA LEU A 37 8.22 -21.88 1.73
C LEU A 37 7.66 -21.03 2.86
N VAL A 38 6.36 -21.17 3.14
CA VAL A 38 5.67 -20.38 4.17
C VAL A 38 5.17 -21.30 5.27
N PHE A 39 5.49 -20.97 6.52
CA PHE A 39 4.96 -21.62 7.70
C PHE A 39 3.92 -20.75 8.39
N ALA A 40 2.78 -21.34 8.73
CA ALA A 40 1.77 -20.71 9.58
C ALA A 40 0.99 -21.76 10.36
N THR A 41 0.35 -21.34 11.44
CA THR A 41 -0.55 -22.19 12.23
C THR A 41 -1.97 -22.10 11.64
N THR A 42 -2.57 -23.25 11.34
CA THR A 42 -3.95 -23.36 10.85
C THR A 42 -4.75 -24.36 11.68
N LEU A 43 -6.07 -24.26 11.65
CA LEU A 43 -6.96 -25.21 12.34
C LEU A 43 -7.32 -26.34 11.40
N ARG A 44 -6.99 -27.59 11.78
CA ARG A 44 -7.37 -28.78 11.02
C ARG A 44 -8.31 -29.67 11.81
N SER A 45 -9.32 -30.18 11.11
CA SER A 45 -10.14 -31.29 11.56
C SER A 45 -9.29 -32.56 11.60
N VAL A 46 -9.23 -33.23 12.75
CA VAL A 46 -8.60 -34.55 12.85
C VAL A 46 -9.69 -35.60 12.62
N GLU A 47 -9.59 -36.40 11.56
CA GLU A 47 -10.45 -37.58 11.43
C GLU A 47 -10.07 -38.58 12.52
N SER A 48 -10.93 -38.69 13.54
CA SER A 48 -10.91 -39.81 14.47
C SER A 48 -11.51 -41.01 13.75
N ALA A 49 -10.73 -42.08 13.55
CA ALA A 49 -11.25 -43.37 13.13
C ALA A 49 -12.23 -43.88 14.19
N SER A 50 -13.52 -43.62 14.00
CA SER A 50 -14.58 -44.13 14.87
C SER A 50 -15.54 -44.96 14.03
N ASP A 51 -15.62 -46.24 14.34
CA ASP A 51 -16.49 -47.25 13.74
C ASP A 51 -17.95 -47.08 14.25
N LYS A 52 -18.50 -45.86 14.13
CA LYS A 52 -19.83 -45.51 14.64
C LYS A 52 -20.68 -44.78 13.61
N ILE A 53 -21.93 -45.21 13.52
CA ILE A 53 -23.00 -44.81 12.57
C ILE A 53 -23.43 -43.32 12.73
N ARG A 54 -22.92 -42.59 13.73
CA ARG A 54 -23.30 -41.20 14.02
C ARG A 54 -22.07 -40.28 13.95
N PRO A 55 -22.02 -39.29 13.05
CA PRO A 55 -20.89 -38.37 12.97
C PRO A 55 -20.87 -37.46 14.20
N GLU A 56 -19.87 -37.62 15.06
CA GLU A 56 -19.53 -36.63 16.08
C GLU A 56 -18.86 -35.41 15.43
N LYS A 57 -19.03 -34.24 16.05
CA LYS A 57 -18.50 -32.97 15.56
C LYS A 57 -16.98 -33.04 15.57
N VAL A 58 -16.36 -33.04 14.39
CA VAL A 58 -14.91 -33.20 14.24
C VAL A 58 -14.15 -32.11 14.99
N GLU A 59 -13.30 -32.51 15.94
CA GLU A 59 -12.51 -31.60 16.76
C GLU A 59 -11.41 -30.95 15.89
N LYS A 60 -11.33 -29.63 15.93
CA LYS A 60 -10.30 -28.88 15.21
C LYS A 60 -9.11 -28.63 16.12
N ARG A 61 -7.91 -29.04 15.69
CA ARG A 61 -6.66 -28.78 16.41
C ARG A 61 -5.78 -27.80 15.64
N PRO A 62 -5.06 -26.90 16.33
CA PRO A 62 -4.05 -26.06 15.68
C PRO A 62 -2.88 -26.91 15.24
N VAL A 63 -2.50 -26.77 13.97
CA VAL A 63 -1.37 -27.48 13.37
C VAL A 63 -0.53 -26.47 12.59
N ARG A 64 0.78 -26.53 12.77
CA ARG A 64 1.73 -25.72 11.98
C ARG A 64 2.01 -26.44 10.67
N LEU A 65 1.75 -25.78 9.55
CA LEU A 65 2.00 -26.32 8.21
C LEU A 65 3.02 -25.45 7.49
N GLY A 66 3.94 -26.10 6.78
CA GLY A 66 4.82 -25.48 5.79
C GLY A 66 4.28 -25.76 4.39
N ILE A 67 3.94 -24.70 3.65
CA ILE A 67 3.39 -24.77 2.30
C ILE A 67 4.38 -24.19 1.31
N ARG A 68 4.64 -24.94 0.23
CA ARG A 68 5.29 -24.43 -0.97
C ARG A 68 4.30 -23.59 -1.74
N VAL A 69 4.52 -22.28 -1.79
CA VAL A 69 3.57 -21.32 -2.33
C VAL A 69 3.41 -21.50 -3.84
N GLU A 70 2.17 -21.56 -4.30
CA GLU A 70 1.81 -21.44 -5.71
C GLU A 70 1.26 -20.05 -6.01
N ARG A 71 0.45 -19.50 -5.09
CA ARG A 71 -0.18 -18.19 -5.27
C ARG A 71 -0.48 -17.52 -3.94
N ALA A 72 -0.30 -16.20 -3.87
CA ALA A 72 -0.73 -15.35 -2.77
C ALA A 72 -1.73 -14.30 -3.29
N GLU A 73 -2.88 -14.17 -2.62
CA GLU A 73 -3.94 -13.22 -2.98
C GLU A 73 -4.43 -12.47 -1.75
N PHE A 74 -4.40 -11.15 -1.80
CA PHE A 74 -4.96 -10.31 -0.75
C PHE A 74 -6.41 -9.93 -1.09
N SER A 75 -7.32 -10.13 -0.12
CA SER A 75 -8.69 -9.65 -0.22
C SER A 75 -8.87 -8.43 0.68
N VAL A 76 -9.04 -7.25 0.07
CA VAL A 76 -9.27 -5.98 0.79
C VAL A 76 -10.56 -6.08 1.63
N HIS A 77 -11.65 -6.55 1.03
CA HIS A 77 -12.95 -6.70 1.70
C HIS A 77 -12.94 -7.78 2.79
N GLY A 78 -12.20 -8.87 2.56
CA GLY A 78 -12.09 -9.98 3.52
C GLY A 78 -11.02 -9.77 4.59
N VAL A 79 -10.22 -8.69 4.50
CA VAL A 79 -9.10 -8.35 5.38
C VAL A 79 -8.20 -9.57 5.68
N ARG A 80 -7.90 -10.35 4.64
CA ARG A 80 -7.10 -11.57 4.76
C ARG A 80 -6.23 -11.79 3.53
N LEU A 81 -5.04 -12.34 3.78
CA LEU A 81 -4.14 -12.83 2.75
C LEU A 81 -4.31 -14.33 2.61
N ARG A 82 -4.64 -14.79 1.41
CA ARG A 82 -4.83 -16.19 1.06
C ARG A 82 -3.59 -16.71 0.36
N ILE A 83 -2.89 -17.66 0.99
CA ILE A 83 -1.68 -18.28 0.45
C ILE A 83 -2.01 -19.73 0.12
N SER A 84 -2.06 -20.05 -1.17
CA SER A 84 -2.36 -21.38 -1.68
C SER A 84 -1.09 -22.07 -2.16
N GLY A 85 -1.01 -23.37 -1.91
CA GLY A 85 0.08 -24.19 -2.42
C GLY A 85 0.03 -25.63 -1.91
N ILE A 86 1.14 -26.34 -2.05
CA ILE A 86 1.27 -27.74 -1.65
C ILE A 86 1.89 -27.83 -0.25
N ILE A 87 1.31 -28.63 0.64
CA ILE A 87 1.89 -28.90 1.95
C ILE A 87 3.19 -29.68 1.76
N GLU A 88 4.32 -29.06 2.12
CA GLU A 88 5.63 -29.71 2.10
C GLU A 88 6.01 -30.25 3.48
N HIS A 89 5.59 -29.56 4.55
CA HIS A 89 5.86 -29.95 5.93
C HIS A 89 4.59 -29.93 6.78
N GLY A 90 4.31 -31.05 7.46
CA GLY A 90 3.18 -31.19 8.37
C GLY A 90 2.25 -32.34 7.97
N VAL A 91 1.05 -32.32 8.55
CA VAL A 91 0.00 -33.33 8.29
C VAL A 91 -0.52 -33.24 6.86
N ASP A 92 -0.78 -34.38 6.23
CA ASP A 92 -1.22 -34.55 4.83
C ASP A 92 -0.29 -33.88 3.80
N ALA A 93 1.03 -34.04 4.02
CA ALA A 93 2.05 -33.62 3.06
C ALA A 93 1.75 -34.13 1.64
N GLY A 94 1.97 -33.27 0.66
CA GLY A 94 1.62 -33.49 -0.75
C GLY A 94 0.22 -33.02 -1.13
N SER A 95 -0.66 -32.70 -0.18
CA SER A 95 -2.00 -32.16 -0.48
C SER A 95 -1.97 -30.65 -0.71
N HIS A 96 -2.87 -30.13 -1.55
CA HIS A 96 -3.08 -28.69 -1.64
C HIS A 96 -3.75 -28.14 -0.39
N HIS A 97 -3.27 -27.01 0.08
CA HIS A 97 -3.88 -26.27 1.18
C HIS A 97 -3.77 -24.77 0.98
N THR A 98 -4.66 -24.06 1.64
CA THR A 98 -4.72 -22.62 1.60
C THR A 98 -4.67 -22.06 3.02
N LEU A 99 -3.59 -21.35 3.34
CA LEU A 99 -3.46 -20.60 4.59
C LEU A 99 -4.21 -19.28 4.45
N ASN A 100 -5.05 -18.96 5.44
CA ASN A 100 -5.66 -17.65 5.57
C ASN A 100 -4.91 -16.91 6.67
N VAL A 101 -4.21 -15.85 6.30
CA VAL A 101 -3.44 -15.00 7.21
C VAL A 101 -4.25 -13.73 7.47
N GLU A 102 -4.55 -13.49 8.73
CA GLU A 102 -5.24 -12.31 9.23
C GLU A 102 -4.28 -11.49 10.10
N THR A 103 -4.66 -10.25 10.43
CA THR A 103 -3.88 -9.43 11.37
C THR A 103 -3.77 -10.10 12.73
N GLY A 104 -2.57 -10.13 13.32
CA GLY A 104 -2.28 -10.77 14.60
C GLY A 104 -1.85 -12.23 14.50
N TYR A 105 -1.85 -12.83 13.29
CA TYR A 105 -1.34 -14.18 13.07
C TYR A 105 0.09 -14.15 12.53
N GLU A 106 1.01 -14.78 13.26
CA GLU A 106 2.41 -14.89 12.83
C GLU A 106 2.56 -15.83 11.63
N ILE A 107 3.39 -15.42 10.69
CA ILE A 107 3.83 -16.25 9.57
C ILE A 107 5.35 -16.26 9.48
N SER A 108 5.92 -17.36 9.02
CA SER A 108 7.35 -17.47 8.75
C SER A 108 7.56 -17.69 7.26
N VAL A 109 8.36 -16.84 6.62
CA VAL A 109 8.66 -16.96 5.19
C VAL A 109 10.13 -17.35 5.04
N ILE A 110 10.37 -18.43 4.31
CA ILE A 110 11.71 -18.94 4.00
C ILE A 110 11.94 -18.80 2.51
N ARG A 111 12.88 -17.92 2.16
CA ARG A 111 13.24 -17.63 0.77
C ARG A 111 14.61 -16.98 0.68
N ARG A 112 15.00 -16.68 -0.56
CA ARG A 112 16.08 -15.74 -0.85
C ARG A 112 15.54 -14.31 -0.78
N TRP A 113 16.15 -13.50 0.06
CA TRP A 113 15.77 -12.11 0.34
C TRP A 113 16.67 -11.17 -0.46
N ARG A 114 16.05 -10.34 -1.31
CA ARG A 114 16.75 -9.27 -2.02
C ARG A 114 16.68 -7.97 -1.23
N GLN A 115 17.51 -7.00 -1.61
CA GLN A 115 17.50 -5.69 -0.95
C GLN A 115 16.14 -5.01 -1.06
N VAL A 116 15.48 -5.09 -2.23
CA VAL A 116 14.12 -4.56 -2.43
C VAL A 116 13.08 -5.19 -1.51
N ASP A 117 13.25 -6.48 -1.18
CA ASP A 117 12.33 -7.20 -0.29
C ASP A 117 12.53 -6.73 1.17
N LEU A 118 13.79 -6.56 1.59
CA LEU A 118 14.16 -6.05 2.92
C LEU A 118 13.75 -4.59 3.11
N ASP A 119 13.95 -3.74 2.10
CA ASP A 119 13.52 -2.34 2.12
C ASP A 119 11.98 -2.23 2.25
N ARG A 120 11.23 -3.15 1.64
CA ARG A 120 9.77 -3.24 1.79
C ARG A 120 9.37 -3.64 3.22
N ILE A 121 10.06 -4.61 3.82
CA ILE A 121 9.83 -4.99 5.22
C ILE A 121 10.10 -3.80 6.15
N ASP A 122 11.23 -3.11 5.98
CA ASP A 122 11.60 -1.94 6.77
C ASP A 122 10.56 -0.81 6.64
N ARG A 123 10.05 -0.56 5.41
CA ARG A 123 8.94 0.37 5.15
C ARG A 123 7.71 0.02 5.98
N ALA A 124 7.28 -1.24 5.94
CA ALA A 124 6.10 -1.70 6.66
C ALA A 124 6.25 -1.61 8.19
N VAL A 125 7.45 -1.86 8.72
CA VAL A 125 7.76 -1.70 10.15
C VAL A 125 7.71 -0.23 10.57
N LYS A 126 8.39 0.67 9.84
CA LYS A 126 8.47 2.11 10.17
C LYS A 126 7.13 2.82 10.07
N ALA A 127 6.32 2.48 9.07
CA ALA A 127 5.02 3.12 8.88
C ALA A 127 4.01 2.81 10.01
N SER A 128 4.21 1.70 10.74
CA SER A 128 3.35 1.31 11.86
C SER A 128 3.38 2.27 13.05
N VAL A 129 4.32 3.23 13.08
CA VAL A 129 4.51 4.18 14.19
C VAL A 129 3.53 5.36 14.11
N TYR A 130 3.05 5.70 12.92
CA TYR A 130 2.20 6.87 12.71
C TYR A 130 0.73 6.44 12.73
N GLY A 131 -0.08 7.09 13.58
CA GLY A 131 -1.53 6.85 13.62
C GLY A 131 -2.20 7.14 12.27
N VAL A 132 -3.41 6.62 12.08
CA VAL A 132 -4.14 6.71 10.80
C VAL A 132 -4.41 8.17 10.41
N ILE A 133 -3.88 8.59 9.26
CA ILE A 133 -4.05 9.95 8.71
C ILE A 133 -5.30 9.99 7.84
N HIS A 134 -6.09 11.05 8.01
CA HIS A 134 -7.27 11.31 7.20
C HIS A 134 -7.14 12.63 6.44
N ILE A 135 -7.69 12.66 5.23
CA ILE A 135 -7.71 13.84 4.37
C ILE A 135 -9.13 14.03 3.88
N LEU A 136 -9.77 15.11 4.31
CA LEU A 136 -11.09 15.53 3.83
C LEU A 136 -10.89 16.55 2.72
N THR A 137 -11.33 16.23 1.51
CA THR A 137 -11.36 17.18 0.40
C THR A 137 -12.77 17.76 0.30
N ILE A 138 -12.93 19.09 0.28
CA ILE A 138 -14.23 19.76 0.37
C ILE A 138 -14.34 20.93 -0.61
N GLU A 139 -15.48 21.02 -1.28
CA GLU A 139 -15.95 22.19 -2.03
C GLU A 139 -17.43 22.45 -1.77
N GLU A 140 -18.04 23.37 -2.52
CA GLU A 140 -19.45 23.70 -2.32
C GLU A 140 -20.34 22.51 -2.69
N GLY A 141 -20.98 21.91 -1.69
CA GLY A 141 -21.94 20.82 -1.89
C GLY A 141 -21.31 19.45 -2.10
N GLU A 142 -19.99 19.32 -2.13
CA GLU A 142 -19.33 18.01 -2.27
C GLU A 142 -18.12 17.89 -1.36
N ALA A 143 -17.97 16.73 -0.74
CA ALA A 143 -16.79 16.38 0.04
C ALA A 143 -16.50 14.89 0.02
N GLU A 144 -15.22 14.56 0.05
CA GLU A 144 -14.71 13.18 0.10
C GLU A 144 -13.71 13.03 1.24
N LEU A 145 -13.92 12.03 2.09
CA LEU A 145 -13.01 11.69 3.19
C LEU A 145 -12.16 10.49 2.79
N PHE A 146 -10.84 10.69 2.81
CA PHE A 146 -9.86 9.66 2.52
C PHE A 146 -9.10 9.24 3.77
N ARG A 147 -8.77 7.96 3.82
CA ARG A 147 -7.80 7.38 4.75
C ARG A 147 -6.52 7.08 4.01
N LEU A 148 -5.39 7.56 4.52
CA LEU A 148 -4.09 7.30 3.90
C LEU A 148 -3.61 5.89 4.27
N ARG A 149 -3.41 5.03 3.26
CA ARG A 149 -2.76 3.72 3.42
C ARG A 149 -1.35 3.79 2.88
N GLN A 150 -0.51 2.84 3.27
CA GLN A 150 0.85 2.75 2.73
C GLN A 150 0.92 2.51 1.22
N TYR A 151 -0.14 1.98 0.62
CA TYR A 151 -0.25 1.71 -0.82
C TYR A 151 -1.08 2.74 -1.58
N GLY A 152 -1.61 3.78 -0.91
CA GLY A 152 -2.40 4.84 -1.54
C GLY A 152 -3.60 5.31 -0.71
N PRO A 153 -4.30 6.36 -1.16
CA PRO A 153 -5.47 6.88 -0.49
C PRO A 153 -6.70 6.01 -0.76
N GLU A 154 -7.40 5.63 0.32
CA GLU A 154 -8.66 4.89 0.31
C GLU A 154 -9.83 5.84 0.58
N ASN A 155 -10.79 5.93 -0.33
CA ASN A 155 -12.02 6.72 -0.11
C ASN A 155 -12.90 6.00 0.92
N ILE A 156 -13.29 6.70 1.98
CA ILE A 156 -14.13 6.17 3.07
C ILE A 156 -15.56 6.68 2.96
N VAL A 157 -15.71 7.96 2.64
CA VAL A 157 -17.01 8.63 2.55
C VAL A 157 -17.00 9.57 1.37
N THR A 158 -18.09 9.58 0.61
CA THR A 158 -18.42 10.63 -0.34
C THR A 158 -19.75 11.25 0.09
N VAL A 159 -19.77 12.56 0.27
CA VAL A 159 -20.96 13.34 0.62
C VAL A 159 -21.23 14.32 -0.51
N THR A 160 -22.40 14.21 -1.12
CA THR A 160 -22.86 15.12 -2.16
C THR A 160 -24.21 15.69 -1.75
N MET A 161 -24.34 17.01 -1.83
CA MET A 161 -25.53 17.79 -1.53
C MET A 161 -25.86 18.67 -2.72
N GLY A 162 -27.02 18.43 -3.32
CA GLY A 162 -27.46 19.16 -4.51
C GLY A 162 -27.82 20.62 -4.21
N SER A 163 -27.39 21.52 -5.09
CA SER A 163 -27.69 22.96 -5.03
C SER A 163 -29.09 23.26 -5.56
N GLY A 164 -30.12 22.94 -4.78
CA GLY A 164 -31.49 23.36 -5.09
C GLY A 164 -31.67 24.87 -4.87
N LYS A 165 -31.93 25.64 -5.94
CA LYS A 165 -32.26 27.08 -5.88
C LYS A 165 -33.47 27.32 -4.97
N GLY A 166 -33.24 27.71 -3.71
CA GLY A 166 -34.30 28.09 -2.77
C GLY A 166 -34.10 27.65 -1.31
N ALA A 167 -33.07 26.87 -0.97
CA ALA A 167 -32.86 26.32 0.38
C ALA A 167 -31.45 26.55 0.94
N GLU A 168 -30.78 27.65 0.59
CA GLU A 168 -29.32 27.82 0.75
C GLU A 168 -28.81 27.84 2.21
N ILE A 169 -29.61 28.28 3.19
CA ILE A 169 -29.10 28.42 4.58
C ILE A 169 -29.13 27.09 5.35
N ASN A 170 -30.19 26.29 5.20
CA ASN A 170 -30.32 25.01 5.90
C ASN A 170 -29.49 23.88 5.25
N THR A 171 -29.21 23.99 3.95
CA THR A 171 -28.48 22.96 3.20
C THR A 171 -26.99 22.93 3.54
N ARG A 172 -26.33 24.10 3.66
CA ARG A 172 -24.91 24.17 4.05
C ARG A 172 -24.67 23.68 5.48
N GLN A 173 -25.55 24.05 6.40
CA GLN A 173 -25.44 23.59 7.79
C GLN A 173 -25.65 22.08 7.91
N ALA A 174 -26.66 21.53 7.23
CA ALA A 174 -26.88 20.09 7.18
C ALA A 174 -25.69 19.34 6.56
N PHE A 175 -25.09 19.88 5.50
CA PHE A 175 -23.87 19.36 4.89
C PHE A 175 -22.72 19.33 5.90
N PHE A 176 -22.47 20.43 6.60
CA PHE A 176 -21.42 20.49 7.63
C PHE A 176 -21.70 19.55 8.82
N ASP A 177 -22.95 19.43 9.27
CA ASP A 177 -23.31 18.49 10.34
C ASP A 177 -23.04 17.03 9.95
N GLN A 178 -23.31 16.67 8.69
CA GLN A 178 -22.97 15.35 8.17
C GLN A 178 -21.45 15.12 8.18
N LEU A 179 -20.66 16.09 7.74
CA LEU A 179 -19.19 15.98 7.74
C LEU A 179 -18.60 15.92 9.16
N VAL A 180 -19.12 16.70 10.10
CA VAL A 180 -18.72 16.62 11.53
C VAL A 180 -18.95 15.22 12.07
N SER A 181 -20.09 14.61 11.73
CA SER A 181 -20.43 13.25 12.16
C SER A 181 -19.43 12.21 11.64
N HIS A 182 -19.00 12.32 10.37
CA HIS A 182 -17.96 11.46 9.81
C HIS A 182 -16.57 11.71 10.44
N CYS A 183 -16.24 12.96 10.77
CA CYS A 183 -14.98 13.33 11.39
C CYS A 183 -14.90 12.95 12.88
N ALA A 184 -16.03 12.72 13.56
CA ALA A 184 -16.06 12.47 15.00
C ALA A 184 -15.30 11.21 15.43
N SER A 185 -15.16 10.23 14.53
CA SER A 185 -14.44 8.98 14.79
C SER A 185 -12.92 9.08 14.57
N ILE A 186 -12.43 10.21 14.06
CA ILE A 186 -11.03 10.39 13.68
C ILE A 186 -10.20 10.72 14.91
N THR A 187 -9.25 9.86 15.24
CA THR A 187 -8.32 10.03 16.37
C THR A 187 -6.94 10.53 15.95
N GLY A 188 -6.56 10.30 14.69
CA GLY A 188 -5.29 10.72 14.09
C GLY A 188 -5.32 12.13 13.50
N PRO A 189 -4.24 12.54 12.80
CA PRO A 189 -4.19 13.81 12.09
C PRO A 189 -5.28 13.89 11.00
N LEU A 190 -5.91 15.06 10.90
CA LEU A 190 -6.90 15.38 9.87
C LEU A 190 -6.40 16.54 9.03
N VAL A 191 -6.30 16.34 7.71
CA VAL A 191 -6.07 17.40 6.75
C VAL A 191 -7.40 17.78 6.11
N ILE A 192 -7.71 19.06 6.02
CA ILE A 192 -8.85 19.57 5.26
C ILE A 192 -8.31 20.34 4.06
N ALA A 193 -8.63 19.86 2.87
CA ALA A 193 -8.15 20.38 1.60
C ALA A 193 -9.31 20.80 0.70
N GLY A 194 -9.12 21.82 -0.12
CA GLY A 194 -10.16 22.24 -1.05
C GLY A 194 -9.92 23.60 -1.68
N PRO A 195 -10.60 23.91 -2.79
CA PRO A 195 -10.55 25.23 -3.40
C PRO A 195 -11.37 26.25 -2.60
N GLY A 196 -10.88 27.50 -2.55
CA GLY A 196 -11.64 28.62 -2.01
C GLY A 196 -11.89 28.55 -0.50
N PHE A 197 -12.94 29.19 0.00
CA PHE A 197 -13.09 29.44 1.46
C PHE A 197 -13.92 28.38 2.21
N VAL A 198 -14.52 27.41 1.52
CA VAL A 198 -15.44 26.43 2.13
C VAL A 198 -14.74 25.60 3.20
N LYS A 199 -13.47 25.22 2.98
CA LYS A 199 -12.66 24.51 3.97
C LYS A 199 -12.45 25.32 5.25
N ASP A 200 -12.22 26.62 5.15
CA ASP A 200 -11.97 27.50 6.30
C ASP A 200 -13.24 27.68 7.13
N ASP A 201 -14.38 27.83 6.45
CA ASP A 201 -15.69 27.88 7.09
C ASP A 201 -16.01 26.57 7.81
N PHE A 202 -15.76 25.44 7.17
CA PHE A 202 -15.97 24.13 7.76
C PHE A 202 -15.07 23.90 8.98
N VAL A 203 -13.81 24.33 8.93
CA VAL A 203 -12.90 24.23 10.10
C VAL A 203 -13.41 25.03 11.28
N LYS A 204 -13.90 26.26 11.07
CA LYS A 204 -14.53 27.06 12.14
C LYS A 204 -15.75 26.35 12.71
N TYR A 205 -16.58 25.76 11.84
CA TYR A 205 -17.76 24.99 12.24
C TYR A 205 -17.39 23.75 13.06
N LEU A 206 -16.41 22.98 12.60
CA LEU A 206 -15.90 21.78 13.25
C LEU A 206 -15.31 22.11 14.63
N LYS A 207 -14.53 23.18 14.75
CA LYS A 207 -14.00 23.65 16.05
C LYS A 207 -15.11 23.99 17.04
N GLY A 208 -16.21 24.59 16.58
CA GLY A 208 -17.35 24.91 17.44
C GLY A 208 -18.10 23.66 17.96
N LYS A 209 -18.15 22.58 17.18
CA LYS A 209 -18.89 21.35 17.51
C LYS A 209 -18.02 20.28 18.18
N ASN A 210 -16.77 20.16 17.76
CA ASN A 210 -15.80 19.17 18.25
C ASN A 210 -14.38 19.78 18.28
N PRO A 211 -14.05 20.54 19.34
CA PRO A 211 -12.74 21.19 19.47
C PRO A 211 -11.56 20.20 19.42
N ALA A 212 -11.73 19.01 19.99
CA ALA A 212 -10.68 17.99 20.07
C ALA A 212 -10.15 17.56 18.70
N VAL A 213 -11.04 17.46 17.70
CA VAL A 213 -10.66 17.19 16.31
C VAL A 213 -10.27 18.49 15.60
N GLY A 214 -11.08 19.55 15.75
CA GLY A 214 -10.92 20.82 15.03
C GLY A 214 -9.57 21.52 15.29
N ASP A 215 -8.99 21.39 16.49
CA ASP A 215 -7.71 22.02 16.84
C ASP A 215 -6.49 21.29 16.26
N ARG A 216 -6.67 20.05 15.78
CA ARG A 216 -5.62 19.22 15.19
C ARG A 216 -5.69 19.19 13.65
N VAL A 217 -6.48 20.08 13.06
CA VAL A 217 -6.64 20.17 11.61
C VAL A 217 -5.49 20.93 10.98
N LEU A 218 -4.95 20.38 9.89
CA LEU A 218 -4.15 21.12 8.93
C LEU A 218 -5.01 21.51 7.72
N VAL A 219 -5.01 22.80 7.37
CA VAL A 219 -5.73 23.30 6.20
C VAL A 219 -4.78 23.41 5.01
N VAL A 220 -5.17 22.90 3.84
CA VAL A 220 -4.37 22.95 2.62
C VAL A 220 -5.21 23.48 1.46
N GLU A 221 -4.66 24.43 0.70
CA GLU A 221 -5.29 24.89 -0.54
C GLU A 221 -5.04 23.88 -1.66
N THR A 222 -6.09 23.48 -2.36
CA THR A 222 -6.00 22.62 -3.56
C THR A 222 -6.84 23.20 -4.68
N ARG A 223 -6.55 22.80 -5.93
CA ARG A 223 -7.28 23.30 -7.12
C ARG A 223 -8.59 22.56 -7.39
N ARG A 224 -8.77 21.40 -6.76
CA ARG A 224 -9.86 20.44 -6.95
C ARG A 224 -10.11 19.67 -5.66
N ILE A 225 -11.15 18.83 -5.65
CA ILE A 225 -11.41 17.82 -4.62
C ILE A 225 -11.08 16.40 -5.11
N GLY A 226 -11.33 15.39 -4.28
CA GLY A 226 -11.19 13.97 -4.60
C GLY A 226 -9.74 13.46 -4.56
N ARG A 227 -9.50 12.29 -5.16
CA ARG A 227 -8.17 11.61 -5.14
C ARG A 227 -7.04 12.52 -5.64
N GLY A 228 -7.33 13.35 -6.63
CA GLY A 228 -6.36 14.28 -7.20
C GLY A 228 -5.93 15.39 -6.22
N ALA A 229 -6.82 15.82 -5.32
CA ALA A 229 -6.48 16.78 -4.27
C ALA A 229 -5.66 16.13 -3.16
N VAL A 230 -5.94 14.86 -2.83
CA VAL A 230 -5.13 14.09 -1.90
C VAL A 230 -3.69 13.96 -2.40
N GLN A 231 -3.51 13.72 -3.70
CA GLN A 231 -2.18 13.72 -4.30
C GLN A 231 -1.49 15.07 -4.16
N ASP A 232 -2.17 16.19 -4.44
CA ASP A 232 -1.61 17.53 -4.29
C ASP A 232 -1.14 17.77 -2.84
N VAL A 233 -1.95 17.40 -1.85
CA VAL A 233 -1.63 17.49 -0.42
C VAL A 233 -0.35 16.72 -0.08
N ILE A 234 -0.22 15.49 -0.60
CA ILE A 234 0.95 14.63 -0.39
C ILE A 234 2.18 15.24 -1.09
N GLY A 235 2.06 15.63 -2.36
CA GLY A 235 3.17 16.19 -3.15
C GLY A 235 3.71 17.51 -2.60
N LEU A 236 2.84 18.36 -2.05
CA LEU A 236 3.20 19.63 -1.42
C LEU A 236 3.97 19.46 -0.10
N GLY A 237 4.11 18.24 0.42
CA GLY A 237 4.82 18.00 1.67
C GLY A 237 4.03 18.44 2.91
N ALA A 238 2.71 18.62 2.79
CA ALA A 238 1.89 19.18 3.86
C ALA A 238 1.82 18.24 5.07
N ILE A 239 1.76 16.94 4.80
CA ILE A 239 1.67 15.87 5.80
C ILE A 239 3.03 15.66 6.46
N GLU A 240 4.11 15.80 5.72
CA GLU A 240 5.48 15.59 6.20
C GLU A 240 5.88 16.58 7.29
N LYS A 241 5.26 17.76 7.30
CA LYS A 241 5.41 18.74 8.38
C LYS A 241 4.86 18.24 9.72
N LEU A 242 3.91 17.30 9.69
CA LEU A 242 3.24 16.78 10.88
C LEU A 242 3.86 15.47 11.38
N ILE A 243 4.16 14.56 10.46
CA ILE A 243 4.59 13.18 10.79
C ILE A 243 6.02 12.86 10.33
N GLY A 244 6.73 13.80 9.71
CA GLY A 244 8.06 13.59 9.18
C GLY A 244 8.04 12.93 7.80
N ASP A 245 8.98 12.03 7.56
CA ASP A 245 9.23 11.49 6.24
C ASP A 245 8.12 10.52 5.76
N LEU A 246 7.29 10.97 4.82
CA LEU A 246 6.21 10.18 4.23
C LEU A 246 6.65 9.54 2.90
N GLN A 247 6.64 8.21 2.85
CA GLN A 247 7.04 7.47 1.65
C GLN A 247 6.18 7.81 0.41
N LEU A 248 4.86 7.98 0.57
CA LEU A 248 4.00 8.38 -0.54
C LEU A 248 4.38 9.75 -1.11
N GLY A 249 4.86 10.68 -0.27
CA GLY A 249 5.39 11.98 -0.72
C GLY A 249 6.62 11.83 -1.61
N ARG A 250 7.50 10.87 -1.30
CA ARG A 250 8.64 10.53 -2.15
C ARG A 250 8.22 9.93 -3.48
N GLU A 251 7.21 9.07 -3.48
CA GLU A 251 6.67 8.46 -4.71
C GLU A 251 6.11 9.52 -5.66
N VAL A 252 5.35 10.50 -5.13
CA VAL A 252 4.84 11.62 -5.94
C VAL A 252 5.99 12.43 -6.55
N LYS A 253 6.97 12.86 -5.75
CA LYS A 253 8.12 13.64 -6.24
C LYS A 253 8.94 12.89 -7.28
N LEU A 254 9.15 11.59 -7.07
CA LEU A 254 9.89 10.76 -8.01
C LEU A 254 9.19 10.65 -9.36
N MET A 255 7.86 10.51 -9.37
CA MET A 255 7.10 10.48 -10.61
C MET A 255 7.08 11.84 -11.32
N ASP A 256 6.98 12.93 -10.56
CA ASP A 256 7.10 14.28 -11.12
C ASP A 256 8.48 14.50 -11.77
N ASP A 257 9.56 13.99 -11.16
CA ASP A 257 10.91 14.03 -11.73
C ASP A 257 11.02 13.23 -13.04
N VAL A 258 10.39 12.05 -13.11
CA VAL A 258 10.32 11.25 -14.35
C VAL A 258 9.64 12.04 -15.46
N LEU A 259 8.45 12.59 -15.20
CA LEU A 259 7.68 13.35 -16.19
C LEU A 259 8.41 14.62 -16.62
N MET A 260 9.04 15.32 -15.67
CA MET A 260 9.85 16.50 -15.96
C MET A 260 10.98 16.15 -16.93
N ARG A 261 11.74 15.08 -16.67
CA ARG A 261 12.83 14.66 -17.57
C ARG A 261 12.31 14.22 -18.93
N ILE A 262 11.14 13.58 -19.01
CA ILE A 262 10.52 13.24 -20.30
C ILE A 262 10.22 14.51 -21.09
N SER A 263 9.61 15.52 -20.44
CA SER A 263 9.25 16.78 -21.10
C SER A 263 10.45 17.56 -21.66
N GLN A 264 11.64 17.35 -21.08
CA GLN A 264 12.87 18.03 -21.43
C GLN A 264 13.78 17.19 -22.34
N ASP A 265 13.32 16.01 -22.81
CA ASP A 265 14.15 15.02 -23.50
C ASP A 265 15.45 14.74 -22.71
N GLY A 266 15.31 14.60 -21.39
CA GLY A 266 16.40 14.50 -20.42
C GLY A 266 16.95 13.09 -20.25
N ALA A 267 17.69 12.88 -19.16
CA ALA A 267 18.28 11.59 -18.79
C ALA A 267 17.23 10.67 -18.13
N VAL A 268 16.34 10.11 -18.94
CA VAL A 268 15.26 9.20 -18.53
C VAL A 268 15.01 8.14 -19.61
N ALA A 269 14.62 6.94 -19.21
CA ALA A 269 14.09 5.88 -20.08
C ALA A 269 12.78 5.36 -19.50
N TYR A 270 11.85 4.92 -20.33
CA TYR A 270 10.58 4.33 -19.89
C TYR A 270 10.14 3.22 -20.85
N GLY A 271 9.39 2.26 -20.33
CA GLY A 271 9.08 1.02 -21.02
C GLY A 271 10.22 0.00 -20.96
N THR A 272 9.86 -1.28 -21.01
CA THR A 272 10.77 -2.39 -20.69
C THR A 272 12.02 -2.44 -21.56
N ARG A 273 11.88 -2.10 -22.85
CA ARG A 273 13.01 -2.13 -23.82
C ARG A 273 14.04 -1.06 -23.50
N ASP A 274 13.63 0.20 -23.47
CA ASP A 274 14.54 1.33 -23.31
C ASP A 274 15.21 1.31 -21.93
N VAL A 275 14.47 0.85 -20.91
CA VAL A 275 15.03 0.63 -19.57
C VAL A 275 16.04 -0.52 -19.57
N ALA A 276 15.80 -1.60 -20.32
CA ALA A 276 16.77 -2.69 -20.46
C ALA A 276 18.07 -2.26 -21.15
N ASP A 277 17.97 -1.42 -22.18
CA ASP A 277 19.11 -0.84 -22.85
C ASP A 277 19.88 0.09 -21.90
N ALA A 278 19.18 0.96 -21.16
CA ALA A 278 19.79 1.84 -20.18
C ALA A 278 20.54 1.11 -19.06
N ILE A 279 19.99 0.00 -18.56
CA ILE A 279 20.66 -0.88 -17.60
C ILE A 279 21.87 -1.55 -18.25
N GLY A 280 21.75 -2.00 -19.51
CA GLY A 280 22.84 -2.58 -20.29
C GLY A 280 24.05 -1.66 -20.44
N TYR A 281 23.81 -0.36 -20.66
CA TYR A 281 24.84 0.67 -20.73
C TYR A 281 25.34 1.16 -19.34
N GLY A 282 24.79 0.64 -18.24
CA GLY A 282 25.10 1.12 -16.89
C GLY A 282 24.69 2.57 -16.64
N ALA A 283 23.75 3.09 -17.45
CA ALA A 283 23.24 4.45 -17.36
C ALA A 283 22.17 4.60 -16.27
N ALA A 284 21.49 3.52 -15.90
CA ALA A 284 20.44 3.54 -14.88
C ALA A 284 20.99 3.90 -13.49
N GLU A 285 20.47 4.98 -12.91
CA GLU A 285 20.70 5.36 -11.51
C GLU A 285 19.63 4.77 -10.62
N GLN A 286 18.37 4.96 -11.00
CA GLN A 286 17.20 4.50 -10.27
C GLN A 286 16.24 3.84 -11.26
N VAL A 287 15.79 2.63 -10.96
CA VAL A 287 14.78 1.90 -11.71
C VAL A 287 13.51 1.89 -10.89
N ILE A 288 12.43 2.37 -11.50
CA ILE A 288 11.13 2.59 -10.88
C ILE A 288 10.17 1.64 -11.56
N ILE A 289 9.46 0.83 -10.79
CA ILE A 289 8.51 -0.17 -11.29
C ILE A 289 7.21 -0.13 -10.51
N THR A 290 6.12 -0.52 -11.16
CA THR A 290 4.87 -0.82 -10.45
C THR A 290 4.92 -2.21 -9.81
N ASP A 291 4.23 -2.35 -8.68
CA ASP A 291 4.12 -3.60 -7.92
C ASP A 291 3.51 -4.75 -8.73
N THR A 292 2.63 -4.45 -9.68
CA THR A 292 2.04 -5.42 -10.63
C THR A 292 3.10 -6.14 -11.48
N LEU A 293 4.23 -5.49 -11.78
CA LEU A 293 5.31 -6.08 -12.58
C LEU A 293 6.31 -6.92 -11.76
N LEU A 294 6.21 -6.94 -10.42
CA LEU A 294 7.13 -7.71 -9.57
C LEU A 294 7.05 -9.23 -9.79
N HIS A 295 5.93 -9.72 -10.31
CA HIS A 295 5.74 -11.14 -10.62
C HIS A 295 6.07 -11.50 -12.07
N ASP A 296 6.41 -10.52 -12.92
CA ASP A 296 6.84 -10.78 -14.28
C ASP A 296 8.29 -11.29 -14.28
N ALA A 297 8.52 -12.47 -14.86
CA ALA A 297 9.83 -13.11 -14.88
C ALA A 297 10.87 -12.32 -15.69
N THR A 298 10.44 -11.61 -16.74
CA THR A 298 11.31 -10.77 -17.58
C THR A 298 11.74 -9.53 -16.80
N VAL A 299 10.80 -8.87 -16.14
CA VAL A 299 11.07 -7.69 -15.31
C VAL A 299 11.92 -8.09 -14.10
N THR A 300 11.67 -9.24 -13.49
CA THR A 300 12.47 -9.75 -12.36
C THR A 300 13.94 -9.89 -12.73
N ARG A 301 14.26 -10.51 -13.88
CA ARG A 301 15.64 -10.61 -14.39
C ARG A 301 16.26 -9.24 -14.65
N LEU A 302 15.44 -8.28 -15.09
CA LEU A 302 15.91 -6.93 -15.35
C LEU A 302 16.25 -6.17 -14.05
N ILE A 303 15.44 -6.35 -13.01
CA ILE A 303 15.70 -5.85 -11.66
C ILE A 303 17.02 -6.41 -11.14
N GLU A 304 17.23 -7.73 -11.23
CA GLU A 304 18.47 -8.38 -10.78
C GLU A 304 19.70 -7.81 -11.51
N LYS A 305 19.60 -7.58 -12.82
CA LYS A 305 20.66 -6.95 -13.61
C LYS A 305 20.91 -5.51 -13.15
N ALA A 306 19.86 -4.74 -12.88
CA ALA A 306 19.96 -3.37 -12.41
C ALA A 306 20.61 -3.27 -11.03
N GLU A 307 20.24 -4.16 -10.09
CA GLU A 307 20.87 -4.27 -8.77
C GLU A 307 22.37 -4.60 -8.90
N GLY A 308 22.74 -5.53 -9.79
CA GLY A 308 24.14 -5.84 -10.10
C GLY A 308 24.94 -4.64 -10.62
N MET A 309 24.27 -3.71 -11.32
CA MET A 309 24.84 -2.44 -11.78
C MET A 309 24.77 -1.30 -10.75
N ARG A 310 24.36 -1.62 -9.51
CA ARG A 310 24.16 -0.68 -8.40
C ARG A 310 23.12 0.41 -8.70
N ALA A 311 22.12 0.10 -9.51
CA ALA A 311 20.94 0.95 -9.63
C ALA A 311 20.03 0.75 -8.42
N LYS A 312 19.41 1.82 -7.95
CA LYS A 312 18.42 1.76 -6.87
C LYS A 312 17.08 1.29 -7.43
N ILE A 313 16.47 0.29 -6.81
CA ILE A 313 15.14 -0.20 -7.20
C ILE A 313 14.08 0.48 -6.34
N ILE A 314 13.05 1.03 -6.97
CA ILE A 314 11.94 1.68 -6.29
C ILE A 314 10.64 1.08 -6.82
N VAL A 315 9.79 0.61 -5.91
CA VAL A 315 8.49 0.04 -6.26
C VAL A 315 7.40 1.03 -5.89
N LEU A 316 6.54 1.35 -6.85
CA LEU A 316 5.33 2.14 -6.67
C LEU A 316 4.11 1.22 -6.59
N SER A 317 3.13 1.61 -5.78
CA SER A 317 1.84 0.93 -5.76
C SER A 317 1.01 1.34 -6.97
N SER A 318 0.51 0.38 -7.75
CA SER A 318 -0.42 0.66 -8.85
C SER A 318 -1.79 1.17 -8.36
N ALA A 319 -2.08 1.04 -7.06
CA ALA A 319 -3.31 1.56 -6.45
C ALA A 319 -3.22 3.06 -6.10
N PHE A 320 -2.08 3.71 -6.35
CA PHE A 320 -1.86 5.14 -6.14
C PHE A 320 -1.47 5.82 -7.46
N GLU A 321 -1.78 7.11 -7.57
CA GLU A 321 -1.68 7.87 -8.82
C GLU A 321 -0.27 7.87 -9.46
N PRO A 322 0.84 8.01 -8.70
CA PRO A 322 2.18 7.86 -9.26
C PRO A 322 2.40 6.49 -9.94
N GLY A 323 1.82 5.42 -9.39
CA GLY A 323 1.84 4.10 -10.01
C GLY A 323 0.94 4.03 -11.24
N GLU A 324 -0.28 4.59 -11.18
CA GLU A 324 -1.19 4.68 -12.35
C GLU A 324 -0.53 5.42 -13.53
N ARG A 325 0.18 6.53 -13.25
CA ARG A 325 0.98 7.26 -14.24
C ARG A 325 2.12 6.43 -14.81
N LEU A 326 2.83 5.68 -13.96
CA LEU A 326 3.92 4.83 -14.40
C LEU A 326 3.40 3.66 -15.25
N ASP A 327 2.27 3.06 -14.90
CA ASP A 327 1.59 2.04 -15.71
C ASP A 327 1.22 2.59 -17.10
N ALA A 328 0.78 3.85 -17.19
CA ALA A 328 0.55 4.52 -18.47
C ALA A 328 1.83 4.69 -19.32
N LEU A 329 3.02 4.63 -18.71
CA LEU A 329 4.33 4.62 -19.37
C LEU A 329 4.89 3.19 -19.59
N GLY A 330 4.08 2.15 -19.36
CA GLY A 330 4.47 0.74 -19.50
C GLY A 330 4.93 0.08 -18.19
N GLY A 331 4.64 0.69 -17.04
CA GLY A 331 4.86 0.13 -15.70
C GLY A 331 6.31 0.16 -15.20
N ILE A 332 7.25 0.63 -16.03
CA ILE A 332 8.67 0.72 -15.69
C ILE A 332 9.31 1.98 -16.29
N ALA A 333 10.16 2.63 -15.49
CA ALA A 333 10.98 3.76 -15.89
C ALA A 333 12.35 3.70 -15.22
N ALA A 334 13.31 4.44 -15.77
CA ALA A 334 14.63 4.61 -15.18
C ALA A 334 15.07 6.07 -15.26
N LEU A 335 15.47 6.63 -14.11
CA LEU A 335 16.22 7.87 -14.06
C LEU A 335 17.70 7.54 -14.32
N LEU A 336 18.28 8.23 -15.30
CA LEU A 336 19.61 7.92 -15.79
C LEU A 336 20.65 8.89 -15.22
N ARG A 337 21.88 8.39 -15.05
CA ARG A 337 23.07 9.16 -14.67
C ARG A 337 23.51 10.11 -15.78
N TYR A 338 23.29 9.72 -17.02
CA TYR A 338 23.59 10.48 -18.24
C TYR A 338 22.56 10.15 -19.32
N LYS A 339 22.37 11.07 -20.27
CA LYS A 339 21.45 10.88 -21.39
C LYS A 339 22.02 9.86 -22.38
N LEU A 340 21.20 8.90 -22.82
CA LEU A 340 21.56 8.00 -23.90
C LEU A 340 21.44 8.74 -25.25
N GLY A 341 22.42 8.53 -26.13
CA GLY A 341 22.31 9.00 -27.51
C GLY A 341 21.15 8.30 -28.21
N LYS A 342 20.34 9.06 -28.95
CA LYS A 342 19.29 8.49 -29.82
C LYS A 342 19.90 7.79 -31.02
#